data_AF-A0A1V6ANG9-F1
#
_entry.id   AF-A0A1V6ANG9-F1
#
_cell.length_a   1.000
_cell.length_b   1.000
_cell.length_c   1.000
_cell.angle_alpha   90.00
_cell.angle_beta   90.00
_cell.angle_gamma   90.00
#
_symmetry.space_group_name_H-M   'P 1'
#
loop_
_entity.id
_entity.type
_entity.pdbx_description
1 polymer ?
#
loop_
_entity_poly.entity_id
_entity_poly.type
_entity_poly.pdbx_seq_one_letter_code
_entity_poly.pdbx_strand_id
1 'polypeptide(L)'
;MKKTLVVIRDGMLVTICSFIGLVLSFFIYYLLFMLFETIGPQKYLSVSTLRVSHGFIWLIAGLVIYKTKIPDWLKASVLAVSLGTFIIAFGVQLYEKPLFITSITFLITTITILALYRKDKRWYHYYALALALTAIIIYL
;
A
#
# COMPACT_ATOMS: atom_id res chain seq x y z
N MET A 1 -22.20 -22.76 7.08
CA MET A 1 -21.57 -22.04 8.20
C MET A 1 -20.05 -21.99 8.18
N LYS A 2 -19.31 -23.12 8.12
CA LYS A 2 -17.81 -23.10 8.18
C LYS A 2 -17.14 -22.22 7.10
N LYS A 3 -17.58 -22.26 5.84
CA LYS A 3 -17.00 -21.45 4.75
C LYS A 3 -17.14 -19.94 4.99
N THR A 4 -18.32 -19.48 5.42
CA THR A 4 -18.56 -18.07 5.71
C THR A 4 -17.73 -17.57 6.88
N LEU A 5 -17.57 -18.39 7.93
CA LEU A 5 -16.76 -18.07 9.10
C LEU A 5 -15.27 -17.91 8.73
N VAL A 6 -14.74 -18.80 7.88
CA VAL A 6 -13.37 -18.71 7.38
C VAL A 6 -13.16 -17.42 6.59
N VAL A 7 -14.13 -17.06 5.76
CA VAL A 7 -14.08 -15.84 4.95
C VAL A 7 -14.12 -14.57 5.82
N ILE A 8 -14.94 -14.53 6.86
CA ILE A 8 -14.98 -13.41 7.82
C ILE A 8 -13.66 -13.30 8.58
N ARG A 9 -13.14 -14.42 9.08
CA ARG A 9 -11.85 -14.49 9.76
C ARG A 9 -10.73 -13.97 8.86
N ASP A 10 -10.69 -14.42 7.61
CA ASP A 10 -9.69 -13.99 6.64
C ASP A 10 -9.81 -12.48 6.37
N GLY A 11 -11.03 -11.94 6.28
CA GLY A 11 -11.27 -10.49 6.18
C GLY A 11 -10.75 -9.71 7.39
N MET A 12 -11.00 -10.19 8.62
CA MET A 12 -10.46 -9.57 9.84
C MET A 12 -8.93 -9.61 9.89
N LEU A 13 -8.33 -10.74 9.50
CA LEU A 13 -6.88 -10.86 9.38
C LEU A 13 -6.33 -9.88 8.35
N VAL A 14 -7.03 -9.69 7.22
CA VAL A 14 -6.67 -8.68 6.23
C VAL A 14 -6.61 -7.30 6.88
N THR A 15 -7.68 -6.86 7.55
CA THR A 15 -7.72 -5.54 8.20
C THR A 15 -6.57 -5.33 9.18
N ILE A 16 -6.38 -6.27 10.12
CA ILE A 16 -5.38 -6.16 11.18
C ILE A 16 -3.97 -6.13 10.58
N CYS A 17 -3.66 -7.06 9.68
CA CYS A 17 -2.34 -7.14 9.05
C CYS A 17 -2.07 -5.97 8.10
N SER A 18 -3.09 -5.44 7.42
CA SER A 18 -2.96 -4.23 6.61
C SER A 18 -2.65 -3.01 7.47
N PHE A 19 -3.34 -2.84 8.59
CA PHE A 19 -3.08 -1.73 9.50
C PHE A 19 -1.68 -1.81 10.11
N ILE A 20 -1.31 -2.97 10.67
CA ILE A 20 0.04 -3.21 11.21
C ILE A 20 1.10 -3.00 10.13
N GLY A 21 0.86 -3.50 8.91
CA GLY A 21 1.79 -3.36 7.80
C GLY A 21 1.96 -1.91 7.34
N LEU A 22 0.89 -1.10 7.35
CA LEU A 22 0.99 0.33 7.07
C LEU A 22 1.80 1.05 8.15
N VAL A 23 1.51 0.80 9.43
CA VAL A 23 2.30 1.35 10.55
C VAL A 23 3.78 0.98 10.41
N LEU A 24 4.06 -0.28 10.10
CA LEU A 24 5.43 -0.76 9.88
C LEU A 24 6.09 -0.08 8.68
N SER A 25 5.34 0.12 7.58
CA SER A 25 5.83 0.83 6.40
C SER A 25 6.21 2.28 6.73
N PHE A 26 5.38 3.00 7.48
CA PHE A 26 5.71 4.35 7.96
C PHE A 26 6.90 4.37 8.91
N PHE A 27 6.98 3.40 9.83
CA PHE A 27 8.10 3.27 10.75
C PHE A 27 9.42 3.04 10.01
N ILE A 28 9.42 2.17 8.99
CA ILE A 28 10.59 1.93 8.13
C ILE A 28 10.99 3.21 7.38
N TYR A 29 10.02 3.92 6.80
CA TYR A 29 10.29 5.20 6.15
C TYR A 29 10.95 6.21 7.12
N TYR A 30 10.43 6.30 8.35
CA TYR A 30 10.98 7.20 9.37
C TYR A 30 12.40 6.81 9.79
N LEU A 31 12.67 5.50 9.98
CA LEU A 31 14.02 5.01 10.27
C LEU A 31 15.00 5.33 9.13
N LEU A 32 14.58 5.10 7.88
CA LEU A 32 15.39 5.44 6.71
C LEU A 32 15.67 6.94 6.66
N PHE A 33 14.66 7.77 6.91
CA PHE A 33 14.82 9.22 6.95
C PHE A 33 15.88 9.66 7.99
N MET A 34 15.80 9.17 9.23
CA MET A 34 16.80 9.47 10.27
C MET A 34 18.21 8.98 9.91
N LEU A 35 18.31 7.81 9.27
CA LEU A 35 19.60 7.25 8.86
C LEU A 35 20.24 8.08 7.73
N PHE A 36 19.46 8.53 6.76
CA PHE A 36 19.98 9.42 5.70
C PHE A 36 20.34 10.81 6.22
N GLU A 37 19.64 11.30 7.25
CA GLU A 37 19.95 12.57 7.90
C GLU A 37 21.31 12.54 8.65
N THR A 38 21.73 11.36 9.13
CA THR A 38 22.95 11.20 9.96
C THR A 38 24.23 10.89 9.17
N ILE A 39 24.15 10.40 7.93
CA ILE A 39 25.30 9.83 7.18
C ILE A 39 26.13 10.84 6.37
N GLY A 40 25.79 12.14 6.34
CA GLY A 40 26.74 13.16 5.88
C GLY A 40 26.13 14.36 5.15
N PRO A 41 26.96 15.20 4.49
CA PRO A 41 26.57 16.51 3.98
C PRO A 41 25.65 16.45 2.75
N GLN A 42 25.18 15.26 2.36
CA GLN A 42 24.01 15.11 1.49
C GLN A 42 22.75 15.52 2.26
N LYS A 43 22.69 16.80 2.65
CA LYS A 43 21.62 17.44 3.40
C LYS A 43 20.23 17.27 2.78
N TYR A 44 20.14 16.75 1.56
CA TYR A 44 18.92 16.67 0.78
C TYR A 44 19.01 15.57 -0.29
N LEU A 45 19.16 14.29 0.10
CA LEU A 45 18.41 13.31 -0.69
C LEU A 45 16.96 13.71 -0.48
N SER A 46 16.43 14.52 -1.41
CA SER A 46 15.22 15.31 -1.18
C SER A 46 14.18 14.40 -0.55
N VAL A 47 13.59 14.81 0.57
CA VAL A 47 12.60 14.00 1.31
C VAL A 47 11.55 13.43 0.35
N SER A 48 11.27 14.19 -0.71
CA SER A 48 10.55 13.77 -1.92
C SER A 48 11.07 12.47 -2.54
N THR A 49 12.34 12.42 -2.96
CA THR A 49 12.97 11.25 -3.59
C THR A 49 12.92 10.03 -2.68
N LEU A 50 13.22 10.18 -1.37
CA LEU A 50 13.14 9.07 -0.42
C LEU A 50 11.70 8.55 -0.29
N ARG A 51 10.72 9.46 -0.20
CA ARG A 51 9.30 9.12 -0.08
C ARG A 51 8.77 8.40 -1.32
N VAL A 52 9.04 8.94 -2.50
CA VAL A 52 8.61 8.36 -3.78
C VAL A 52 9.25 7.01 -4.02
N SER A 53 10.57 6.89 -3.79
CA SER A 53 11.27 5.61 -3.93
C SER A 53 10.76 4.57 -2.92
N HIS A 54 10.51 4.94 -1.67
CA HIS A 54 9.89 4.07 -0.67
C HIS A 54 8.51 3.56 -1.14
N GLY A 55 7.67 4.44 -1.68
CA GLY A 55 6.37 4.06 -2.26
C GLY A 55 6.51 3.04 -3.39
N PHE A 56 7.42 3.28 -4.35
CA PHE A 56 7.69 2.35 -5.45
C PHE A 56 8.25 1.01 -4.97
N ILE A 57 9.17 1.01 -4.01
CA ILE A 57 9.74 -0.21 -3.44
C ILE A 57 8.63 -1.07 -2.84
N TRP A 58 7.73 -0.47 -2.05
CA TRP A 58 6.58 -1.18 -1.50
C TRP A 58 5.63 -1.72 -2.57
N LEU A 59 5.36 -0.94 -3.61
CA LEU A 59 4.53 -1.39 -4.74
C LEU A 59 5.16 -2.61 -5.44
N ILE A 60 6.43 -2.52 -5.80
CA ILE A 60 7.16 -3.61 -6.48
C ILE A 60 7.23 -4.84 -5.58
N ALA A 61 7.60 -4.68 -4.30
CA ALA A 61 7.63 -5.77 -3.33
C ALA A 61 6.27 -6.45 -3.21
N GLY A 62 5.19 -5.66 -3.17
CA GLY A 62 3.82 -6.19 -3.14
C GLY A 62 3.48 -7.03 -4.36
N LEU A 63 3.81 -6.55 -5.55
CA LEU A 63 3.58 -7.28 -6.81
C LEU A 63 4.40 -8.58 -6.88
N VAL A 64 5.64 -8.58 -6.40
CA VAL A 64 6.49 -9.77 -6.32
C VAL A 64 5.88 -10.78 -5.34
N ILE A 65 5.53 -10.34 -4.13
CA ILE A 65 4.93 -11.20 -3.10
C ILE A 65 3.59 -11.77 -3.59
N TYR A 66 2.81 -11.01 -4.36
CA TYR A 66 1.53 -11.47 -4.90
C TYR A 66 1.67 -12.69 -5.85
N LYS A 67 2.84 -12.87 -6.49
CA LYS A 67 3.15 -14.03 -7.34
C LYS A 67 3.59 -15.27 -6.56
N THR A 68 3.88 -15.16 -5.27
CA THR A 68 4.39 -16.27 -4.45
C THR A 68 3.28 -17.23 -3.96
N LYS A 69 3.66 -18.33 -3.29
CA LYS A 69 2.73 -19.34 -2.76
C LYS A 69 2.25 -19.05 -1.33
N ILE A 70 2.31 -17.80 -0.86
CA ILE A 70 1.80 -17.43 0.47
C ILE A 70 0.26 -17.48 0.55
N PRO A 71 -0.33 -17.54 1.77
CA PRO A 71 -1.78 -17.53 1.95
C PRO A 71 -2.46 -16.32 1.29
N ASP A 72 -3.64 -16.52 0.69
CA ASP A 72 -4.33 -15.46 -0.06
C ASP A 72 -4.71 -14.24 0.83
N TRP A 73 -5.11 -14.47 2.08
CA TRP A 73 -5.38 -13.36 3.02
C TRP A 73 -4.14 -12.49 3.24
N LEU A 74 -2.95 -13.09 3.33
CA LEU A 74 -1.69 -12.35 3.49
C LEU A 74 -1.33 -11.59 2.20
N LYS A 75 -1.62 -12.15 1.02
CA LYS A 75 -1.48 -11.41 -0.26
C LYS A 75 -2.37 -10.20 -0.31
N ALA A 76 -3.61 -10.31 0.17
CA ALA A 76 -4.53 -9.18 0.25
C ALA A 76 -4.01 -8.12 1.22
N SER A 77 -3.49 -8.52 2.39
CA SER A 77 -2.86 -7.59 3.33
C SER A 77 -1.68 -6.84 2.71
N VAL A 78 -0.75 -7.57 2.08
CA VAL A 78 0.43 -6.99 1.43
C VAL A 78 0.00 -6.06 0.29
N LEU A 79 -1.01 -6.44 -0.49
CA LEU A 79 -1.55 -5.57 -1.54
C LEU A 79 -2.08 -4.24 -0.96
N ALA A 80 -2.82 -4.29 0.16
CA ALA A 80 -3.31 -3.08 0.83
C ALA A 80 -2.16 -2.18 1.30
N VAL A 81 -1.12 -2.77 1.91
CA VAL A 81 0.04 -2.02 2.41
C VAL A 81 0.79 -1.40 1.24
N SER A 82 1.08 -2.18 0.20
CA SER A 82 1.81 -1.73 -0.98
C SER A 82 1.10 -0.59 -1.72
N LEU A 83 -0.21 -0.74 -1.95
CA LEU A 83 -1.02 0.30 -2.59
C LEU A 83 -1.19 1.52 -1.69
N GLY A 84 -1.50 1.30 -0.41
CA GLY A 84 -1.66 2.37 0.57
C GLY A 84 -0.39 3.21 0.68
N THR A 85 0.75 2.59 0.94
CA THR A 85 2.05 3.29 1.03
C THR A 85 2.40 4.01 -0.27
N PHE A 86 2.19 3.37 -1.43
CA PHE A 86 2.47 4.01 -2.72
C PHE A 86 1.63 5.27 -2.92
N ILE A 87 0.32 5.17 -2.75
CA ILE A 87 -0.58 6.28 -3.02
C ILE A 87 -0.42 7.38 -1.96
N ILE A 88 -0.17 7.04 -0.70
CA ILE A 88 0.18 8.00 0.36
C ILE A 88 1.45 8.76 -0.01
N ALA A 89 2.51 8.05 -0.41
CA ALA A 89 3.78 8.66 -0.79
C ALA A 89 3.61 9.66 -1.95
N PHE A 90 2.88 9.27 -2.98
CA PHE A 90 2.57 10.12 -4.13
C PHE A 90 1.58 11.24 -3.80
N GLY A 91 0.61 10.97 -2.93
CA GLY A 91 -0.39 11.91 -2.46
C GLY A 91 0.26 13.11 -1.80
N VAL A 92 1.17 12.89 -0.84
CA VAL A 92 1.87 14.04 -0.23
C VAL A 92 2.83 14.69 -1.21
N GLN A 93 3.46 13.93 -2.11
CA GLN A 93 4.38 14.51 -3.08
C GLN A 93 3.70 15.46 -4.07
N LEU A 94 2.46 15.17 -4.43
CA LEU A 94 1.70 15.91 -5.44
C LEU A 94 0.55 16.71 -4.82
N TYR A 95 0.59 17.03 -3.52
CA TYR A 95 -0.54 17.61 -2.79
C TYR A 95 -1.03 18.94 -3.42
N GLU A 96 -0.10 19.73 -3.98
CA GLU A 96 -0.40 20.98 -4.72
C GLU A 96 -1.04 20.75 -6.10
N LYS A 97 -1.02 19.50 -6.58
CA LYS A 97 -1.49 19.06 -7.89
C LYS A 97 -2.59 18.00 -7.73
N PRO A 98 -3.75 18.35 -7.14
CA PRO A 98 -4.81 17.39 -6.79
C PRO A 98 -5.30 16.59 -8.01
N LEU A 99 -5.43 17.23 -9.19
CA LEU A 99 -5.81 16.56 -10.44
C LEU A 99 -4.86 15.40 -10.81
N PHE A 100 -3.56 15.55 -10.56
CA PHE A 100 -2.57 14.50 -10.84
C PHE A 100 -2.72 13.33 -9.85
N ILE A 101 -2.90 13.61 -8.55
CA ILE A 101 -3.15 12.55 -7.55
C ILE A 101 -4.43 11.80 -7.90
N THR A 102 -5.53 12.51 -8.16
CA THR A 102 -6.81 11.87 -8.50
C THR A 102 -6.67 10.97 -9.73
N SER A 103 -5.97 11.43 -10.76
CA SER A 103 -5.73 10.65 -11.98
C SER A 103 -4.89 9.40 -11.72
N ILE A 104 -3.79 9.52 -10.95
CA ILE A 104 -2.91 8.40 -10.61
C ILE A 104 -3.67 7.37 -9.74
N THR A 105 -4.37 7.83 -8.70
CA THR A 105 -5.16 6.98 -7.80
C THR A 105 -6.28 6.28 -8.57
N PHE A 106 -6.98 6.98 -9.46
CA PHE A 106 -8.02 6.38 -10.31
C PHE A 106 -7.45 5.30 -11.24
N LEU A 107 -6.33 5.59 -11.90
CA LEU A 107 -5.65 4.64 -12.79
C LEU A 107 -5.20 3.38 -12.04
N ILE A 108 -4.56 3.53 -10.88
CA ILE A 108 -4.07 2.40 -10.07
C ILE A 108 -5.22 1.58 -9.52
N THR A 109 -6.27 2.23 -9.01
CA THR A 109 -7.49 1.56 -8.54
C THR A 109 -8.11 0.75 -9.68
N THR A 110 -8.25 1.33 -10.86
CA THR A 110 -8.82 0.67 -12.04
C THR A 110 -7.98 -0.54 -12.47
N ILE A 111 -6.66 -0.39 -12.58
CA ILE A 111 -5.75 -1.49 -12.92
C ILE A 111 -5.83 -2.61 -11.88
N THR A 112 -5.88 -2.25 -10.59
CA THR A 112 -5.98 -3.23 -9.50
C THR A 112 -7.30 -4.00 -9.57
N ILE A 113 -8.43 -3.33 -9.74
CA ILE A 113 -9.75 -3.96 -9.88
C ILE A 113 -9.76 -4.90 -11.10
N LEU A 114 -9.28 -4.44 -12.25
CA LEU A 114 -9.21 -5.27 -13.46
C LEU A 114 -8.31 -6.49 -13.26
N ALA A 115 -7.17 -6.33 -12.58
CA ALA A 115 -6.26 -7.43 -12.29
C ALA A 115 -6.86 -8.45 -11.31
N LEU A 116 -7.60 -7.99 -10.29
CA LEU A 116 -8.30 -8.86 -9.34
C LEU A 116 -9.47 -9.60 -10.00
N TYR A 117 -10.22 -8.91 -10.87
CA TYR A 117 -11.34 -9.47 -11.62
C TYR A 117 -10.88 -10.56 -12.58
N ARG A 118 -9.83 -10.31 -13.37
CA ARG A 118 -9.25 -11.30 -14.29
C ARG A 118 -8.72 -12.55 -13.60
N LYS A 119 -8.40 -12.47 -12.30
CA LYS A 119 -7.87 -13.59 -11.51
C LYS A 119 -8.91 -14.24 -10.60
N ASP A 120 -10.18 -13.88 -10.75
CA ASP A 120 -11.32 -14.38 -9.97
C ASP A 120 -11.03 -14.39 -8.45
N LYS A 121 -10.45 -13.28 -7.96
CA LYS A 121 -10.02 -13.18 -6.57
C LYS A 121 -11.21 -12.97 -5.64
N ARG A 122 -11.09 -13.51 -4.41
CA ARG A 122 -12.14 -13.41 -3.39
C ARG A 122 -12.35 -11.95 -2.96
N TRP A 123 -13.56 -11.64 -2.47
CA TRP A 123 -13.99 -10.27 -2.12
C TRP A 123 -13.04 -9.53 -1.17
N TYR A 124 -12.36 -10.23 -0.25
CA TYR A 124 -11.44 -9.59 0.69
C TYR A 124 -10.21 -8.96 0.03
N HIS A 125 -9.86 -9.33 -1.21
CA HIS A 125 -8.85 -8.62 -1.99
C HIS A 125 -9.33 -7.26 -2.49
N TYR A 126 -10.62 -7.12 -2.79
CA TYR A 126 -11.22 -5.82 -3.14
C TYR A 126 -11.38 -4.94 -1.90
N TYR A 127 -11.67 -5.56 -0.75
CA TYR A 127 -11.70 -4.86 0.53
C TYR A 127 -10.32 -4.30 0.93
N ALA A 128 -9.23 -5.02 0.64
CA ALA A 128 -7.86 -4.52 0.81
C ALA A 128 -7.59 -3.22 0.02
N LEU A 129 -8.14 -3.11 -1.20
CA LEU A 129 -8.07 -1.89 -1.99
C LEU A 129 -8.88 -0.75 -1.35
N ALA A 130 -10.08 -1.04 -0.85
CA ALA A 130 -10.89 -0.05 -0.13
C ALA A 130 -10.15 0.47 1.13
N LEU A 131 -9.49 -0.42 1.89
CA LEU A 131 -8.67 -0.02 3.04
C LEU A 131 -7.53 0.92 2.65
N ALA A 132 -6.83 0.63 1.55
CA ALA A 132 -5.78 1.50 1.03
C ALA A 132 -6.32 2.89 0.68
N LEU A 133 -7.48 2.96 0.02
CA LEU A 133 -8.17 4.20 -0.32
C LEU A 133 -8.56 5.01 0.92
N THR A 134 -9.13 4.37 1.94
CA THR A 134 -9.48 5.03 3.21
C THR A 134 -8.24 5.58 3.92
N ALA A 135 -7.13 4.85 3.92
CA ALA A 135 -5.90 5.30 4.55
C ALA A 135 -5.36 6.61 3.95
N ILE A 136 -5.52 6.79 2.63
CA ILE A 136 -5.12 8.03 1.94
C ILE A 136 -6.02 9.19 2.35
N ILE A 137 -7.34 8.98 2.41
CA ILE A 137 -8.31 10.02 2.79
C ILE A 137 -8.04 10.52 4.22
N ILE A 138 -7.60 9.64 5.11
CA ILE A 138 -7.27 10.01 6.50
C ILE A 138 -5.92 10.75 6.58
N TYR A 139 -5.01 10.47 5.65
CA TYR A 139 -3.63 10.95 5.72
C TYR A 139 -3.38 12.27 4.96
N LEU A 140 -4.14 12.53 3.89
CA LEU A 140 -4.14 13.80 3.15
C LEU A 140 -5.05 14.83 3.83
#